data_AF-A0A6N7MBN0-F1
#
_entry.id   AF-A0A6N7MBN0-F1
#
_cell.length_a   1.000
_cell.length_b   1.000
_cell.length_c   1.000
_cell.angle_alpha   90.00
_cell.angle_beta   90.00
_cell.angle_gamma   90.00
#
_symmetry.space_group_name_H-M   'P 1'
#
loop_
_entity.id
_entity.type
_entity.pdbx_description
1 polymer ?
#
loop_
_entity_poly.entity_id
_entity_poly.type
_entity_poly.pdbx_seq_one_letter_code
_entity_poly.pdbx_strand_id
1 'polypeptide(L)' 'ATRQMMCCAVTGQGAGVAAALSVRDDVTCREVAIAKVQKALQKQGVRIE' A
#
# COMPACT_ATOMS: atom_id res chain seq x y z
N ALA A 1 -9.40 -9.04 -23.82
CA ALA A 1 -8.68 -8.91 -22.53
C ALA A 1 -9.24 -7.72 -21.79
N THR A 2 -10.10 -7.94 -20.80
CA THR A 2 -10.54 -6.86 -19.90
C THR A 2 -9.28 -6.35 -19.20
N ARG A 3 -8.88 -5.09 -19.46
CA ARG A 3 -7.81 -4.46 -18.67
C ARG A 3 -8.26 -4.49 -17.22
N GLN A 4 -7.72 -5.39 -16.40
CA GLN A 4 -8.06 -5.48 -14.99
C GLN A 4 -7.37 -4.34 -14.23
N MET A 5 -7.69 -3.11 -14.63
CA MET A 5 -7.07 -1.85 -14.17
C MET A 5 -7.20 -1.68 -12.66
N MET A 6 -8.24 -2.30 -12.07
CA MET A 6 -8.44 -2.43 -10.63
C MET A 6 -7.24 -3.09 -9.93
N CYS A 7 -6.69 -4.19 -10.47
CA CYS A 7 -5.63 -4.95 -9.81
C CYS A 7 -4.27 -4.23 -9.88
N CYS A 8 -3.97 -3.57 -10.99
CA CYS A 8 -2.78 -2.73 -11.09
C CYS A 8 -2.89 -1.48 -10.20
N ALA A 9 -4.06 -0.85 -10.12
CA ALA A 9 -4.28 0.32 -9.28
C ALA A 9 -4.16 -0.01 -7.79
N VAL A 10 -4.82 -1.08 -7.32
CA VAL A 10 -4.75 -1.48 -5.90
C VAL A 10 -3.34 -1.91 -5.49
N THR A 11 -2.65 -2.66 -6.35
CA THR A 11 -1.26 -3.08 -6.10
C THR A 11 -0.32 -1.88 -6.13
N GLY A 12 -0.50 -0.96 -7.08
CA GLY A 12 0.27 0.28 -7.17
C GLY A 12 0.09 1.19 -5.95
N GLN A 13 -1.14 1.32 -5.44
CA GLN A 13 -1.41 2.07 -4.21
C GLN A 13 -0.75 1.42 -2.99
N GLY A 14 -0.87 0.10 -2.82
CA GLY A 14 -0.21 -0.62 -1.73
C GLY A 14 1.31 -0.48 -1.77
N ALA A 15 1.91 -0.63 -2.95
CA ALA A 15 3.35 -0.49 -3.16
C ALA A 15 3.86 0.93 -2.87
N GLY A 16 3.13 1.96 -3.35
CA GLY A 16 3.47 3.35 -3.09
C GLY A 16 3.40 3.73 -1.61
N VAL A 17 2.34 3.27 -0.91
CA VAL A 17 2.19 3.48 0.54
C VAL A 17 3.29 2.76 1.32
N ALA A 18 3.62 1.52 0.93
CA ALA A 18 4.71 0.78 1.56
C ALA A 18 6.08 1.46 1.37
N ALA A 19 6.37 1.97 0.17
CA ALA A 19 7.60 2.72 -0.09
C ALA A 19 7.68 4.01 0.75
N ALA A 20 6.59 4.77 0.84
CA ALA A 20 6.55 5.98 1.66
C ALA A 20 6.74 5.69 3.16
N LEU A 21 6.19 4.57 3.65
CA LEU A 21 6.37 4.14 5.04
C LEU A 21 7.79 3.63 5.30
N SER A 22 8.40 2.92 4.35
CA SER A 22 9.80 2.48 4.42
C SER A 22 10.75 3.65 4.65
N VAL A 23 10.61 4.72 3.85
CA VAL A 23 11.45 5.93 3.99
C VAL A 23 11.16 6.67 5.29
N ARG A 24 9.89 6.70 5.73
CA ARG A 24 9.50 7.40 6.96
C ARG A 24 10.01 6.71 8.24
N ASP A 25 9.99 5.38 8.27
CA ASP A 25 10.42 4.58 9.42
C ASP A 25 11.89 4.15 9.32
N ASP A 26 12.61 4.54 8.27
CA ASP A 26 14.00 4.14 7.98
C ASP A 26 14.18 2.61 7.96
N VAL A 27 13.17 1.90 7.46
CA VAL A 27 13.16 0.44 7.35
C VAL A 27 13.13 0.00 5.90
N THR A 28 13.65 -1.19 5.62
CA THR A 28 13.58 -1.76 4.27
C THR A 28 12.14 -2.04 3.88
N CYS A 29 11.80 -1.98 2.57
CA CYS A 29 10.46 -2.30 2.08
C CYS A 29 9.94 -3.68 2.52
N ARG A 30 10.84 -4.60 2.87
CA ARG A 30 10.54 -5.94 3.36
C ARG A 30 10.17 -5.99 4.85
N GLU A 31 10.60 -4.98 5.61
CA GLU A 31 10.36 -4.83 7.04
C GLU A 31 9.23 -3.83 7.36
N VAL A 32 8.64 -3.22 6.33
CA VAL A 32 7.49 -2.33 6.49
C VAL A 32 6.32 -3.09 7.12
N ALA A 33 5.84 -2.59 8.25
CA ALA A 33 4.69 -3.17 8.93
C ALA A 33 3.42 -3.06 8.07
N ILE A 34 2.88 -4.20 7.65
CA ILE A 34 1.63 -4.29 6.87
C ILE A 34 0.47 -3.59 7.60
N ALA A 35 0.42 -3.65 8.93
CA ALA A 35 -0.58 -2.93 9.73
C ALA A 35 -0.54 -1.41 9.51
N LYS A 36 0.66 -0.82 9.34
CA LYS A 36 0.80 0.62 9.01
C LYS A 36 0.33 0.90 7.58
N VAL A 37 0.65 0.01 6.64
CA VAL A 37 0.20 0.10 5.23
C VAL A 37 -1.33 0.04 5.16
N GLN A 38 -1.95 -0.94 5.82
CA GLN A 38 -3.41 -1.09 5.89
C GLN A 38 -4.08 0.12 6.54
N LYS A 39 -3.53 0.63 7.65
CA LYS A 39 -4.07 1.83 8.32
C LYS A 39 -3.95 3.08 7.43
N ALA A 40 -2.86 3.21 6.68
CA ALA A 40 -2.67 4.30 5.73
C ALA A 40 -3.63 4.21 4.54
N LEU A 41 -3.86 3.01 4.01
CA LEU A 41 -4.84 2.76 2.94
C LEU A 41 -6.29 2.99 3.43
N GLN A 42 -6.63 2.56 4.65
CA GLN A 42 -7.94 2.86 5.26
C GLN A 42 -8.16 4.38 5.43
N LYS A 43 -7.12 5.14 5.82
CA LYS A 43 -7.19 6.61 5.87
C LYS A 43 -7.44 7.25 4.50
N GLN A 44 -7.02 6.60 3.42
CA GLN A 44 -7.29 7.03 2.05
C GLN A 44 -8.69 6.60 1.55
N GLY A 45 -9.50 5.95 2.40
CA GLY A 45 -10.83 5.48 2.05
C GLY A 45 -10.87 4.13 1.35
N VAL A 46 -9.72 3.42 1.28
CA VAL A 46 -9.67 2.05 0.76
C VAL A 46 -10.29 1.11 1.79
N ARG A 47 -11.32 0.36 1.39
CA ARG A 47 -11.93 -0.67 2.24
C ARG A 47 -11.04 -1.91 2.24
N ILE A 48 -10.39 -2.14 3.37
CA ILE A 48 -9.59 -3.34 3.64
C ILE A 48 -10.21 -3.91 4.92
N GLU A 49 -11.04 -4.94 4.75
CA GLU A 49 -11.68 -5.72 5.83
C GLU A 49 -10.87 -7.00 6.10
#